data_AF-A0AAD6UXV4-F1
#
_entry.id   AF-A0AAD6UXV4-F1
#
_cell.length_a   1.000
_cell.length_b   1.000
_cell.length_c   1.000
_cell.angle_alpha   90.00
_cell.angle_beta   90.00
_cell.angle_gamma   90.00
#
_symmetry.space_group_name_H-M   'P 1'
#
loop_
_entity.id
_entity.type
_entity.pdbx_description
1 polymer ?
#
loop_
_entity_poly.entity_id
_entity_poly.type
_entity_poly.pdbx_seq_one_letter_code
_entity_poly.pdbx_strand_id
1 'polypeptide(L)'
;MPSEALPPLPAEDQEPYDDLLRWLGRKATDNAPDNTTASNDDHDNPEADEPPRKKQKTGNDAWDDETAPSDAILAARYFRCAIHPHLKMRTVFLYGTESAWGICTASLSNKQRCKRAPFITAFDALLRHVPQLVNVLRRLYALRKRGHWEVFIDKFASLANSTRANDSTGIKPNLQELIVPNPDKDVLVPPVGGRGVKDKRGWRHEVLQLLLMGCPDRECFPLPVFNNKSTESDDTRTQEQLKRAEQILDDIIASKYACHEFQFPSFLYADNSFNEDDPREGFCRGEMLIRILRHLWTTPRTVTSGLGEKAIPPDANATKHHVYKVIEPMVGYAACHGLVAMMPGDWNNVAGNKELYDRIIKVFHDSPLWAKRTLEFLTSEVFEGASADSDSNTAEQAHPDRGTANDHMAKMAELARLECEAATDDIHLFIINALCLPTLFPSHQDCSDTSNNSRCLIDWLTCPYNP
;
A
#
# COMPACT_ATOMS: atom_id res chain seq x y z
N MET A 1 16.01 37.49 8.60
CA MET A 1 14.66 37.50 9.19
C MET A 1 14.81 37.98 10.62
N PRO A 2 14.44 39.23 10.93
CA PRO A 2 14.28 39.69 12.30
C PRO A 2 13.34 38.73 13.03
N SER A 3 13.49 38.61 14.34
CA SER A 3 12.59 37.86 15.22
C SER A 3 11.22 38.56 15.31
N GLU A 4 10.53 38.71 14.19
CA GLU A 4 9.11 39.04 14.22
C GLU A 4 8.41 37.90 14.94
N ALA A 5 7.84 38.22 16.09
CA ALA A 5 7.05 37.27 16.85
C ALA A 5 5.93 36.77 15.94
N LEU A 6 6.01 35.51 15.53
CA LEU A 6 4.94 34.88 14.77
C LEU A 6 3.63 35.05 15.57
N PRO A 7 2.51 35.41 14.93
CA PRO A 7 1.24 35.63 15.62
C PRO A 7 0.89 34.42 16.49
N PRO A 8 0.19 34.62 17.62
CA PRO A 8 -0.25 33.51 18.47
C PRO A 8 -1.08 32.52 17.64
N LEU A 9 -0.97 31.23 17.96
CA LEU A 9 -1.87 30.23 17.37
C LEU A 9 -3.31 30.52 17.83
N PRO A 10 -4.32 30.16 17.03
CA PRO A 10 -5.70 30.05 17.52
C PRO A 10 -5.75 29.20 18.80
N ALA A 11 -6.68 29.51 19.71
CA ALA A 11 -6.73 28.85 21.01
C ALA A 11 -6.91 27.32 20.88
N GLU A 12 -7.66 26.90 19.87
CA GLU A 12 -7.90 25.51 19.49
C GLU A 12 -6.65 24.77 19.00
N ASP A 13 -5.65 25.47 18.49
CA ASP A 13 -4.39 24.88 17.99
C ASP A 13 -3.26 24.94 19.02
N GLN A 14 -3.44 25.71 20.10
CA GLN A 14 -2.40 25.94 21.10
C GLN A 14 -2.12 24.69 21.94
N GLU A 15 -3.17 24.01 22.41
CA GLU A 15 -3.04 22.76 23.18
C GLU A 15 -2.39 21.64 22.35
N PRO A 16 -2.84 21.32 21.10
CA PRO A 16 -2.17 20.37 20.23
C PRO A 16 -0.69 20.69 19.98
N TYR A 17 -0.36 21.98 19.85
CA TYR A 17 1.01 22.43 19.68
C TYR A 17 1.87 22.20 20.93
N ASP A 18 1.34 22.51 22.11
CA ASP A 18 2.06 22.32 23.38
C ASP A 18 2.24 20.84 23.73
N ASP A 19 1.25 19.99 23.42
CA ASP A 19 1.36 18.53 23.50
C ASP A 19 2.45 18.01 22.57
N LEU A 20 2.49 18.50 21.32
CA LEU A 20 3.53 18.13 20.38
C LEU A 20 4.92 18.55 20.89
N LEU A 21 5.07 19.75 21.41
CA LEU A 21 6.34 20.21 21.99
C LEU A 21 6.76 19.36 23.18
N ARG A 22 5.82 18.99 24.07
CA ARG A 22 6.08 18.07 25.18
C ARG A 22 6.57 16.72 24.67
N TRP A 23 5.92 16.17 23.65
CA TRP A 23 6.35 14.92 23.03
C TRP A 23 7.73 15.01 22.37
N LEU A 24 8.05 16.13 21.70
CA LEU A 24 9.36 16.34 21.06
C LEU A 24 10.48 16.52 22.09
N GLY A 25 10.20 17.14 23.24
CA GLY A 25 11.16 17.39 24.31
C GLY A 25 11.55 16.17 25.14
N ARG A 26 10.76 15.09 25.11
CA ARG A 26 11.10 13.82 25.77
C ARG A 26 12.32 13.20 25.08
N LYS A 27 13.44 13.13 25.79
CA LYS A 27 14.63 12.37 25.38
C LYS A 27 14.28 10.88 25.40
N ALA A 28 14.92 10.09 24.53
CA ALA A 28 14.74 8.63 24.48
C ALA A 28 15.16 7.89 25.78
N THR A 29 15.62 8.60 26.82
CA THR A 29 16.47 8.07 27.89
C THR A 29 15.85 8.07 29.29
N ASP A 30 14.54 8.28 29.45
CA ASP A 30 13.93 8.23 30.78
C ASP A 30 13.53 6.81 31.23
N ASN A 31 13.80 5.79 30.40
CA ASN A 31 13.82 4.38 30.83
C ASN A 31 15.25 3.98 31.22
N ALA A 32 15.73 4.54 32.34
CA ALA A 32 16.77 3.84 33.09
C ALA A 32 16.15 2.53 33.60
N PRO A 33 16.73 1.35 33.34
CA PRO A 33 16.30 0.16 34.06
C PRO A 33 16.47 0.46 35.54
N ASP A 34 15.39 0.34 36.30
CA ASP A 34 15.39 0.45 37.75
C ASP A 34 16.19 -0.74 38.29
N ASN A 35 17.52 -0.57 38.29
CA ASN A 35 18.46 -1.55 38.76
C ASN A 35 18.58 -1.34 40.27
N THR A 36 17.48 -1.57 40.99
CA THR A 36 17.55 -1.97 42.40
C THR A 36 18.24 -3.32 42.45
N THR A 37 19.57 -3.28 42.46
CA THR A 37 20.43 -4.35 42.95
C THR A 37 20.02 -4.67 44.37
N ALA A 38 19.22 -5.73 44.51
CA ALA A 38 19.22 -6.53 45.73
C ALA A 38 20.59 -7.21 45.79
N SER A 39 21.42 -6.75 46.73
CA SER A 39 22.60 -7.47 47.20
C SER A 39 22.16 -8.84 47.71
N ASN A 40 22.61 -9.91 47.04
CA ASN A 40 22.83 -11.18 47.70
C ASN A 40 24.23 -11.63 47.35
N ASP A 41 25.06 -11.57 48.37
CA ASP A 41 26.32 -12.28 48.49
C ASP A 41 26.11 -13.79 48.35
N ASP A 42 27.23 -14.44 48.03
CA ASP A 42 27.60 -15.82 48.31
C ASP A 42 27.43 -16.92 47.25
N HIS A 43 28.62 -17.46 46.96
CA HIS A 43 29.02 -18.83 46.66
C HIS A 43 29.43 -19.23 45.23
N ASP A 44 30.73 -19.53 45.16
CA ASP A 44 31.47 -20.30 44.17
C ASP A 44 30.72 -21.53 43.66
N ASN A 45 30.62 -21.66 42.33
CA ASN A 45 30.48 -22.98 41.71
C ASN A 45 31.10 -22.97 40.30
N PRO A 46 32.05 -23.87 39.98
CA PRO A 46 32.53 -24.07 38.62
C PRO A 46 31.71 -25.12 37.87
N GLU A 47 31.67 -24.98 36.54
CA GLU A 47 31.20 -25.96 35.53
C GLU A 47 29.68 -26.24 35.44
N ALA A 48 29.04 -25.64 34.42
CA ALA A 48 28.06 -26.31 33.58
C ALA A 48 27.89 -25.57 32.24
N ASP A 49 27.80 -26.34 31.15
CA ASP A 49 27.42 -25.91 29.80
C ASP A 49 26.08 -25.14 29.80
N GLU A 50 26.14 -23.81 29.80
CA GLU A 50 24.95 -22.99 29.52
C GLU A 50 24.76 -22.85 27.99
N PRO A 51 23.55 -23.16 27.46
CA PRO A 51 23.24 -22.87 26.05
C PRO A 51 23.34 -21.36 25.80
N PRO A 52 23.74 -20.94 24.59
CA PRO A 52 24.05 -19.54 24.30
C PRO A 52 22.88 -18.64 24.70
N ARG A 53 23.09 -17.85 25.76
CA ARG A 53 22.14 -16.82 26.20
C ARG A 53 21.85 -15.94 24.98
N LYS A 54 20.60 -15.99 24.50
CA LYS A 54 20.11 -15.12 23.43
C LYS A 54 20.49 -13.70 23.84
N LYS A 55 21.37 -13.05 23.07
CA LYS A 55 21.63 -11.62 23.20
C LYS A 55 20.27 -10.94 23.19
N GLN A 56 19.83 -10.49 24.37
CA GLN A 56 18.64 -9.69 24.54
C GLN A 56 18.89 -8.48 23.66
N LYS A 57 18.12 -8.39 22.56
CA LYS A 57 18.26 -7.35 21.57
C LYS A 57 18.12 -6.04 22.34
N THR A 58 19.22 -5.33 22.53
CA THR A 58 19.26 -4.01 23.16
C THR A 58 18.12 -3.21 22.56
N GLY A 59 17.23 -2.74 23.45
CA GLY A 59 15.91 -2.26 23.09
C GLY A 59 15.96 -1.43 21.82
N ASN A 60 15.12 -1.78 20.84
CA ASN A 60 14.61 -0.72 19.99
C ASN A 60 14.14 0.36 20.95
N ASP A 61 14.64 1.58 20.79
CA ASP A 61 14.13 2.78 21.46
C ASP A 61 12.63 2.84 21.17
N ALA A 62 11.86 2.14 22.01
CA ALA A 62 10.44 2.04 21.94
C ALA A 62 9.96 3.37 22.50
N TRP A 63 9.95 4.37 21.61
CA TRP A 63 9.24 5.60 21.84
C TRP A 63 7.87 5.22 22.38
N ASP A 64 7.53 5.76 23.55
CA ASP A 64 6.29 5.46 24.22
C ASP A 64 5.14 6.04 23.39
N ASP A 65 4.61 5.20 22.48
CA ASP A 65 3.50 5.51 21.56
C ASP A 65 2.30 6.07 22.33
N GLU A 66 2.13 5.73 23.61
CA GLU A 66 1.01 6.20 24.46
C GLU A 66 1.08 7.71 24.77
N THR A 67 2.24 8.35 24.58
CA THR A 67 2.47 9.76 24.95
C THR A 67 2.57 10.72 23.76
N ALA A 68 2.52 10.20 22.53
CA ALA A 68 2.53 11.03 21.32
C ALA A 68 1.15 11.69 21.10
N PRO A 69 1.08 12.89 20.51
CA PRO A 69 -0.21 13.50 20.18
C PRO A 69 -0.99 12.55 19.27
N SER A 70 -2.25 12.27 19.61
CA SER A 70 -3.11 11.31 18.91
C SER A 70 -3.08 11.52 17.40
N ASP A 71 -3.13 12.78 16.97
CA ASP A 71 -3.21 13.18 15.57
C ASP A 71 -1.93 12.88 14.80
N ALA A 72 -0.76 13.09 15.43
CA ALA A 72 0.53 12.80 14.81
C ALA A 72 0.76 11.29 14.66
N ILE A 73 0.36 10.50 15.67
CA ILE A 73 0.37 9.03 15.60
C ILE A 73 -0.56 8.56 14.48
N LEU A 74 -1.79 9.09 14.45
CA LEU A 74 -2.80 8.72 13.48
C LEU A 74 -2.32 9.02 12.05
N ALA A 75 -1.79 10.22 11.84
CA ALA A 75 -1.21 10.64 10.57
C ALA A 75 -0.05 9.72 10.13
N ALA A 76 0.86 9.36 11.05
CA ALA A 76 2.00 8.50 10.75
C ALA A 76 1.59 7.07 10.38
N ARG A 77 0.63 6.50 11.13
CA ARG A 77 0.05 5.18 10.88
C ARG A 77 -0.65 5.15 9.51
N TYR A 78 -1.51 6.12 9.26
CA TYR A 78 -2.25 6.24 8.00
C TYR A 78 -1.32 6.37 6.78
N PHE A 79 -0.23 7.13 6.90
CA PHE A 79 0.64 7.44 5.77
C PHE A 79 1.14 6.18 5.05
N ARG A 80 1.61 5.17 5.78
CA ARG A 80 2.14 3.94 5.14
C ARG A 80 1.04 3.13 4.49
N CYS A 81 -0.12 3.05 5.14
CA CYS A 81 -1.21 2.18 4.73
C CYS A 81 -2.02 2.75 3.56
N ALA A 82 -2.13 4.08 3.45
CA ALA A 82 -3.10 4.72 2.56
C ALA A 82 -2.55 5.89 1.74
N ILE A 83 -1.29 6.31 1.94
CA ILE A 83 -0.67 7.37 1.12
C ILE A 83 0.45 6.78 0.27
N HIS A 84 1.54 6.33 0.91
CA HIS A 84 2.63 5.70 0.17
C HIS A 84 3.60 4.91 1.08
N PRO A 85 3.84 3.62 0.83
CA PRO A 85 4.65 2.81 1.74
C PRO A 85 6.16 2.88 1.52
N HIS A 86 6.62 3.47 0.41
CA HIS A 86 8.04 3.50 0.01
C HIS A 86 8.68 4.89 0.03
N LEU A 87 7.91 5.99 0.11
CA LEU A 87 8.50 7.32 0.15
C LEU A 87 9.27 7.55 1.45
N LYS A 88 10.39 8.27 1.33
CA LYS A 88 11.19 8.72 2.48
C LYS A 88 10.51 9.92 3.11
N MET A 89 10.06 9.79 4.37
CA MET A 89 9.33 10.84 5.08
C MET A 89 10.07 12.17 5.12
N ARG A 90 11.38 12.15 5.39
CA ARG A 90 12.19 13.38 5.39
C ARG A 90 12.11 14.13 4.05
N THR A 91 12.04 13.42 2.93
CA THR A 91 11.88 14.01 1.59
C THR A 91 10.45 14.50 1.35
N VAL A 92 9.44 13.77 1.84
CA VAL A 92 8.03 14.18 1.82
C VAL A 92 7.85 15.52 2.54
N PHE A 93 8.30 15.61 3.79
CA PHE A 93 8.22 16.85 4.57
C PHE A 93 9.07 17.97 3.97
N LEU A 94 10.27 17.69 3.46
CA LEU A 94 11.09 18.71 2.82
C LEU A 94 10.38 19.36 1.63
N TYR A 95 9.98 18.56 0.64
CA TYR A 95 9.37 19.11 -0.58
C TYR A 95 7.92 19.56 -0.38
N GLY A 96 7.17 18.87 0.47
CA GLY A 96 5.80 19.22 0.82
C GLY A 96 5.71 20.57 1.52
N THR A 97 6.56 20.82 2.51
CA THR A 97 6.56 22.13 3.21
C THR A 97 7.08 23.28 2.36
N GLU A 98 8.09 23.04 1.51
CA GLU A 98 8.54 24.00 0.50
C GLU A 98 7.39 24.41 -0.43
N SER A 99 6.62 23.42 -0.92
CA SER A 99 5.48 23.64 -1.81
C SER A 99 4.32 24.34 -1.11
N ALA A 100 3.93 23.86 0.08
CA ALA A 100 2.76 24.35 0.79
C ALA A 100 2.95 25.75 1.40
N TRP A 101 4.16 26.08 1.86
CA TRP A 101 4.41 27.28 2.67
C TRP A 101 5.51 28.20 2.11
N GLY A 102 6.03 27.93 0.91
CA GLY A 102 6.74 28.93 0.10
C GLY A 102 8.14 29.33 0.59
N ILE A 103 8.75 28.61 1.54
CA ILE A 103 10.14 28.86 1.95
C ILE A 103 11.07 28.14 0.97
N CYS A 104 11.14 28.65 -0.26
CA CYS A 104 11.87 28.03 -1.35
C CYS A 104 13.39 28.19 -1.17
N THR A 105 14.12 27.09 -1.00
CA THR A 105 15.58 27.08 -1.12
C THR A 105 15.97 26.80 -2.58
N ALA A 106 16.20 27.87 -3.34
CA ALA A 106 16.77 27.89 -4.70
C ALA A 106 15.87 27.48 -5.90
N SER A 107 16.19 28.10 -7.05
CA SER A 107 15.60 27.78 -8.37
C SER A 107 16.02 26.38 -8.82
N LEU A 108 15.06 25.55 -9.23
CA LEU A 108 15.27 24.16 -9.63
C LEU A 108 14.93 23.94 -11.09
N SER A 109 15.69 23.04 -11.71
CA SER A 109 15.43 22.56 -13.08
C SER A 109 14.12 21.77 -13.19
N ASN A 110 13.53 21.69 -14.39
CA ASN A 110 12.30 20.93 -14.66
C ASN A 110 12.43 19.44 -14.28
N LYS A 111 13.60 18.82 -14.52
CA LYS A 111 13.86 17.41 -14.13
C LYS A 111 13.80 17.19 -12.62
N GLN A 112 14.18 18.19 -11.82
CA GLN A 112 14.06 18.14 -10.36
C GLN A 112 12.60 18.34 -9.92
N ARG A 113 11.80 19.12 -10.65
CA ARG A 113 10.38 19.32 -10.35
C ARG A 113 9.56 18.04 -10.51
N CYS A 114 9.73 17.30 -11.61
CA CYS A 114 8.99 16.04 -11.81
C CYS A 114 9.29 15.00 -10.72
N LYS A 115 10.54 14.95 -10.23
CA LYS A 115 10.92 14.07 -9.13
C LYS A 115 10.34 14.47 -7.77
N ARG A 116 9.87 15.72 -7.61
CA ARG A 116 9.27 16.22 -6.37
C ARG A 116 7.77 15.96 -6.30
N ALA A 117 7.08 15.87 -7.43
CA ALA A 117 5.62 15.78 -7.48
C ALA A 117 5.04 14.67 -6.57
N PRO A 118 5.55 13.41 -6.56
CA PRO A 118 5.00 12.38 -5.68
C PRO A 118 5.12 12.72 -4.18
N PHE A 119 6.20 13.40 -3.78
CA PHE A 119 6.41 13.82 -2.39
C PHE A 119 5.47 14.94 -1.98
N ILE A 120 5.21 15.89 -2.88
CA ILE A 120 4.26 16.98 -2.65
C ILE A 120 2.84 16.41 -2.54
N THR A 121 2.41 15.58 -3.50
CA THR A 121 1.10 14.91 -3.47
C THR A 121 0.90 14.10 -2.19
N ALA A 122 1.93 13.38 -1.72
CA ALA A 122 1.87 12.62 -0.48
C ALA A 122 1.74 13.52 0.76
N PHE A 123 2.43 14.65 0.79
CA PHE A 123 2.30 15.62 1.88
C PHE A 123 0.91 16.28 1.89
N ASP A 124 0.38 16.64 0.73
CA ASP A 124 -0.97 17.21 0.61
C ASP A 124 -2.05 16.19 1.00
N ALA A 125 -1.87 14.91 0.68
CA ALA A 125 -2.75 13.84 1.14
C ALA A 125 -2.71 13.69 2.67
N LEU A 126 -1.52 13.83 3.28
CA LEU A 126 -1.35 13.79 4.73
C LEU A 126 -2.11 14.93 5.43
N LEU A 127 -1.94 16.16 4.93
CA LEU A 127 -2.61 17.34 5.48
C LEU A 127 -4.13 17.27 5.32
N ARG A 128 -4.63 16.69 4.22
CA ARG A 128 -6.07 16.47 4.04
C ARG A 128 -6.65 15.43 4.99
N HIS A 129 -5.86 14.41 5.34
CA HIS A 129 -6.31 13.37 6.26
C HIS A 129 -6.41 13.89 7.70
N VAL A 130 -5.45 14.72 8.14
CA VAL A 130 -5.42 15.27 9.49
C VAL A 130 -5.28 16.79 9.44
N PRO A 131 -6.38 17.52 9.12
CA PRO A 131 -6.35 18.97 8.91
C PRO A 131 -5.89 19.75 10.16
N GLN A 132 -6.13 19.20 11.35
CA GLN A 132 -5.76 19.83 12.63
C GLN A 132 -4.24 19.96 12.79
N LEU A 133 -3.45 19.11 12.10
CA LEU A 133 -2.00 19.22 12.11
C LEU A 133 -1.47 20.37 11.25
N VAL A 134 -2.27 20.96 10.35
CA VAL A 134 -1.77 21.95 9.38
C VAL A 134 -1.14 23.16 10.08
N ASN A 135 -1.85 23.76 11.03
CA ASN A 135 -1.38 24.96 11.74
C ASN A 135 -0.23 24.63 12.69
N VAL A 136 -0.31 23.49 13.38
CA VAL A 136 0.73 22.96 14.27
C VAL A 136 2.04 22.74 13.51
N LEU A 137 1.98 22.03 12.38
CA LEU A 137 3.17 21.75 11.56
C LEU A 137 3.73 23.02 10.91
N ARG A 138 2.87 23.94 10.46
CA ARG A 138 3.29 25.24 9.91
C ARG A 138 4.07 26.03 10.96
N ARG A 139 3.56 26.08 12.21
CA ARG A 139 4.24 26.73 13.33
C ARG A 139 5.57 26.07 13.65
N LEU A 140 5.61 24.73 13.71
CA LEU A 140 6.82 23.98 13.99
C LEU A 140 7.89 24.23 12.92
N TYR A 141 7.50 24.24 11.64
CA TYR A 141 8.39 24.51 10.52
C TYR A 141 8.90 25.96 10.48
N ALA A 142 8.07 26.94 10.84
CA ALA A 142 8.49 28.33 10.98
C ALA A 142 9.54 28.50 12.09
N LEU A 143 9.49 27.65 13.13
CA LEU A 143 10.41 27.62 14.27
C LEU A 143 11.55 26.59 14.12
N ARG A 144 11.76 26.03 12.91
CA ARG A 144 12.72 24.92 12.66
C ARG A 144 14.16 25.18 13.13
N LYS A 145 14.57 26.44 13.29
CA LYS A 145 15.90 26.80 13.83
C LYS A 145 16.21 26.18 15.20
N ARG A 146 15.18 25.72 15.93
CA ARG A 146 15.32 25.05 17.24
C ARG A 146 15.54 23.53 17.15
N GLY A 147 15.64 22.95 15.96
CA GLY A 147 15.85 21.50 15.76
C GLY A 147 14.61 20.63 15.99
N HIS A 148 13.53 21.18 16.54
CA HIS A 148 12.29 20.43 16.82
C HIS A 148 11.63 19.88 15.55
N TRP A 149 11.83 20.53 14.40
CA TRP A 149 11.29 20.09 13.12
C TRP A 149 11.93 18.78 12.65
N GLU A 150 13.25 18.69 12.77
CA GLU A 150 14.02 17.51 12.41
C GLU A 150 13.70 16.34 13.35
N VAL A 151 13.62 16.61 14.66
CA VAL A 151 13.19 15.61 15.66
C VAL A 151 11.78 15.11 15.36
N PHE A 152 10.85 16.00 15.00
CA PHE A 152 9.50 15.63 14.61
C PHE A 152 9.49 14.69 13.41
N ILE A 153 10.20 15.05 12.33
CA ILE A 153 10.28 14.21 11.12
C ILE A 153 10.84 12.83 11.46
N ASP A 154 11.89 12.77 12.27
CA ASP A 154 12.55 11.50 12.58
C ASP A 154 11.64 10.62 13.47
N LYS A 155 10.93 11.19 14.45
CA LYS A 155 9.93 10.48 15.25
C LYS A 155 8.72 10.03 14.41
N PHE A 156 8.19 10.90 13.55
CA PHE A 156 7.10 10.58 12.63
C PHE A 156 7.49 9.43 11.68
N ALA A 157 8.70 9.48 11.13
CA ALA A 157 9.23 8.41 10.28
C ALA A 157 9.38 7.09 11.04
N SER A 158 9.84 7.14 12.28
CA SER A 158 9.92 5.97 13.17
C SER A 158 8.55 5.33 13.38
N LEU A 159 7.54 6.12 13.77
CA LEU A 159 6.15 5.67 13.96
C LEU A 159 5.58 5.03 12.69
N ALA A 160 5.73 5.70 11.55
CA ALA A 160 5.29 5.19 10.26
C ALA A 160 5.95 3.84 9.92
N ASN A 161 7.26 3.70 10.14
CA ASN A 161 7.98 2.45 9.89
C ASN A 161 7.60 1.33 10.87
N SER A 162 7.37 1.68 12.15
CA SER A 162 6.91 0.75 13.19
C SER A 162 5.54 0.18 12.83
N THR A 163 4.60 1.02 12.38
CA THR A 163 3.27 0.61 11.91
C THR A 163 3.36 -0.48 10.85
N ARG A 164 4.15 -0.24 9.80
CA ARG A 164 4.37 -1.21 8.73
C ARG A 164 5.02 -2.51 9.23
N ALA A 165 5.95 -2.41 10.17
CA ALA A 165 6.57 -3.58 10.78
C ALA A 165 5.56 -4.40 11.61
N ASN A 166 4.66 -3.73 12.32
CA ASN A 166 3.57 -4.34 13.08
C ASN A 166 2.59 -5.06 12.15
N ASP A 167 2.18 -4.43 11.05
CA ASP A 167 1.32 -5.04 10.02
C ASP A 167 1.95 -6.34 9.48
N SER A 168 3.23 -6.29 9.08
CA SER A 168 3.96 -7.47 8.63
C SER A 168 4.07 -8.55 9.73
N THR A 169 4.16 -8.15 10.99
CA THR A 169 4.23 -9.06 12.14
C THR A 169 2.87 -9.70 12.43
N GLY A 170 1.77 -9.04 12.11
CA GLY A 170 0.41 -9.59 12.16
C GLY A 170 0.12 -10.54 11.00
N ILE A 171 0.55 -10.21 9.78
CA ILE A 171 0.25 -10.97 8.57
C ILE A 171 1.09 -12.26 8.48
N LYS A 172 2.41 -12.19 8.73
CA LYS A 172 3.33 -13.32 8.50
C LYS A 172 3.01 -14.59 9.30
N PRO A 173 2.57 -14.54 10.56
CA PRO A 173 2.18 -15.73 11.32
C PRO A 173 0.83 -16.31 10.88
N ASN A 174 -0.06 -15.48 10.34
CA ASN A 174 -1.41 -15.87 9.90
C ASN A 174 -1.47 -16.20 8.40
N LEU A 175 -0.32 -16.33 7.72
CA LEU A 175 -0.25 -16.52 6.28
C LEU A 175 -1.06 -17.74 5.79
N GLN A 176 -1.11 -18.83 6.56
CA GLN A 176 -1.91 -20.00 6.21
C GLN A 176 -3.40 -19.65 6.11
N GLU A 177 -3.95 -18.98 7.12
CA GLU A 177 -5.36 -18.54 7.14
C GLU A 177 -5.67 -17.56 5.99
N LEU A 178 -4.70 -16.75 5.59
CA LEU A 178 -4.86 -15.81 4.48
C LEU A 178 -4.89 -16.48 3.11
N ILE A 179 -4.32 -17.69 2.97
CA ILE A 179 -4.15 -18.36 1.68
C ILE A 179 -5.18 -19.46 1.45
N VAL A 180 -5.43 -20.29 2.46
CA VAL A 180 -6.24 -21.50 2.25
C VAL A 180 -7.72 -21.13 2.03
N PRO A 181 -8.43 -21.72 1.06
CA PRO A 181 -9.81 -21.36 0.77
C PRO A 181 -10.72 -21.47 2.00
N ASN A 182 -10.62 -22.59 2.74
CA ASN A 182 -11.34 -22.80 3.99
C ASN A 182 -10.39 -23.05 5.18
N PRO A 183 -10.04 -22.02 5.98
CA PRO A 183 -9.10 -22.14 7.10
C PRO A 183 -9.45 -23.18 8.17
N ASP A 184 -10.73 -23.57 8.27
CA ASP A 184 -11.17 -24.57 9.25
C ASP A 184 -10.94 -26.02 8.78
N LYS A 185 -10.78 -26.22 7.47
CA LYS A 185 -10.71 -27.56 6.84
C LYS A 185 -9.40 -27.80 6.08
N ASP A 186 -8.90 -26.74 5.48
CA ASP A 186 -7.77 -26.77 4.57
C ASP A 186 -6.47 -26.43 5.30
N VAL A 187 -5.40 -27.10 4.91
CA VAL A 187 -4.07 -26.95 5.46
C VAL A 187 -3.10 -26.74 4.31
N LEU A 188 -2.20 -25.78 4.49
CA LEU A 188 -1.12 -25.53 3.56
C LEU A 188 -0.05 -26.63 3.69
N VAL A 189 0.24 -27.34 2.61
CA VAL A 189 1.20 -28.44 2.57
C VAL A 189 2.31 -28.13 1.54
N PRO A 190 3.60 -28.18 1.91
CA PRO A 190 4.09 -28.26 3.29
C PRO A 190 3.64 -27.04 4.13
N PRO A 191 3.57 -27.13 5.47
CA PRO A 191 3.21 -25.98 6.28
C PRO A 191 4.29 -24.91 6.19
N VAL A 192 3.86 -23.66 6.00
CA VAL A 192 4.76 -22.50 6.05
C VAL A 192 5.16 -22.32 7.53
N GLY A 193 6.38 -22.74 7.84
CA GLY A 193 6.82 -23.06 9.21
C GLY A 193 6.51 -22.03 10.30
N GLY A 194 6.44 -22.53 11.55
CA GLY A 194 6.24 -21.73 12.76
C GLY A 194 7.33 -20.66 13.00
N ARG A 195 7.13 -19.86 14.06
CA ARG A 195 7.98 -18.69 14.41
C ARG A 195 9.48 -18.96 14.16
N GLY A 196 10.04 -18.31 13.14
CA GLY A 196 11.49 -18.26 12.89
C GLY A 196 12.00 -18.97 11.63
N VAL A 197 11.22 -19.83 10.97
CA VAL A 197 11.71 -20.57 9.78
C VAL A 197 11.25 -19.87 8.49
N LYS A 198 12.05 -18.90 8.02
CA LYS A 198 11.76 -18.15 6.78
C LYS A 198 12.16 -18.90 5.50
N ASP A 199 13.06 -19.88 5.60
CA ASP A 199 13.69 -20.53 4.44
C ASP A 199 12.74 -21.47 3.69
N LYS A 200 11.60 -21.80 4.29
CA LYS A 200 10.52 -22.59 3.68
C LYS A 200 9.51 -21.72 2.92
N ARG A 201 9.81 -20.45 2.67
CA ARG A 201 8.93 -19.51 1.97
C ARG A 201 9.42 -19.24 0.54
N GLY A 202 8.60 -18.56 -0.24
CA GLY A 202 8.92 -18.08 -1.58
C GLY A 202 8.92 -19.18 -2.63
N TRP A 203 9.84 -19.06 -3.58
CA TRP A 203 9.94 -19.92 -4.75
C TRP A 203 10.30 -21.38 -4.48
N ARG A 204 10.69 -21.73 -3.24
CA ARG A 204 10.97 -23.12 -2.85
C ARG A 204 9.75 -23.83 -2.26
N HIS A 205 8.67 -23.10 -2.03
CA HIS A 205 7.45 -23.66 -1.47
C HIS A 205 6.44 -23.95 -2.57
N GLU A 206 6.03 -25.21 -2.68
CA GLU A 206 5.20 -25.74 -3.78
C GLU A 206 3.92 -24.93 -4.02
N VAL A 207 3.21 -24.52 -2.96
CA VAL A 207 2.04 -23.65 -3.10
C VAL A 207 2.38 -22.17 -3.24
N LEU A 208 3.26 -21.60 -2.39
CA LEU A 208 3.54 -20.16 -2.44
C LEU A 208 4.17 -19.74 -3.77
N GLN A 209 5.01 -20.57 -4.37
CA GLN A 209 5.59 -20.28 -5.69
C GLN A 209 4.50 -20.07 -6.74
N LEU A 210 3.40 -20.83 -6.69
CA LEU A 210 2.28 -20.70 -7.62
C LEU A 210 1.56 -19.36 -7.42
N LEU A 211 1.35 -18.97 -6.17
CA LEU A 211 0.71 -17.70 -5.80
C LEU A 211 1.56 -16.48 -6.18
N LEU A 212 2.89 -16.63 -6.16
CA LEU A 212 3.85 -15.59 -6.53
C LEU A 212 4.06 -15.46 -8.04
N MET A 213 3.83 -16.54 -8.79
CA MET A 213 4.01 -16.60 -10.23
C MET A 213 3.05 -15.68 -10.97
N GLY A 214 3.47 -15.16 -12.12
CA GLY A 214 2.59 -14.43 -13.03
C GLY A 214 1.48 -15.33 -13.56
N CYS A 215 0.26 -14.81 -13.76
CA CYS A 215 -0.87 -15.62 -14.22
C CYS A 215 -0.63 -16.46 -15.49
N PRO A 216 -0.03 -15.95 -16.57
CA PRO A 216 0.23 -16.76 -17.78
C PRO A 216 1.13 -17.97 -17.50
N ASP A 217 2.12 -17.78 -16.63
CA ASP A 217 3.02 -18.87 -16.23
C ASP A 217 2.30 -19.83 -15.27
N ARG A 218 1.47 -19.31 -14.38
CA ARG A 218 0.68 -20.07 -13.40
C ARG A 218 -0.26 -21.07 -14.05
N GLU A 219 -0.83 -20.77 -15.22
CA GLU A 219 -1.69 -21.70 -15.98
C GLU A 219 -0.98 -22.98 -16.43
N CYS A 220 0.36 -22.97 -16.49
CA CYS A 220 1.14 -24.18 -16.82
C CYS A 220 1.22 -25.17 -15.64
N PHE A 221 0.78 -24.77 -14.45
CA PHE A 221 0.87 -25.54 -13.21
C PHE A 221 -0.50 -26.00 -12.73
N PRO A 222 -0.57 -27.11 -11.97
CA PRO A 222 -1.83 -27.54 -11.36
C PRO A 222 -2.32 -26.50 -10.34
N LEU A 223 -3.59 -26.58 -9.98
CA LEU A 223 -4.15 -25.78 -8.90
C LEU A 223 -3.44 -26.09 -7.57
N PRO A 224 -3.20 -25.08 -6.71
CA PRO A 224 -2.78 -25.28 -5.34
C PRO A 224 -3.69 -26.28 -4.63
N VAL A 225 -3.09 -27.29 -4.01
CA VAL A 225 -3.81 -28.28 -3.21
C VAL A 225 -3.66 -27.91 -1.74
N PHE A 226 -4.78 -27.77 -1.03
CA PHE A 226 -4.81 -27.32 0.37
C PHE A 226 -5.28 -28.40 1.35
N ASN A 227 -5.06 -29.68 1.05
CA ASN A 227 -5.29 -30.76 2.00
C ASN A 227 -4.47 -32.00 1.60
N ASN A 228 -4.37 -32.98 2.50
CA ASN A 228 -3.69 -34.26 2.22
C ASN A 228 -4.57 -35.25 1.44
N LYS A 229 -5.79 -34.87 1.06
CA LYS A 229 -6.64 -35.76 0.28
C LYS A 229 -6.27 -35.53 -1.16
N SER A 230 -5.56 -36.48 -1.76
CA SER A 230 -5.33 -36.51 -3.20
C SER A 230 -6.68 -36.52 -3.90
N THR A 231 -7.18 -35.34 -4.25
CA THR A 231 -8.15 -35.24 -5.33
C THR A 231 -7.36 -35.59 -6.57
N GLU A 232 -7.61 -36.77 -7.14
CA GLU A 232 -7.20 -37.10 -8.50
C GLU A 232 -7.83 -36.03 -9.39
N SER A 233 -7.10 -34.93 -9.61
CA SER A 233 -7.51 -33.93 -10.58
C SER A 233 -7.12 -34.48 -11.94
N ASP A 234 -8.09 -34.62 -12.84
CA ASP A 234 -7.81 -34.85 -14.25
C ASP A 234 -6.89 -33.73 -14.73
N ASP A 235 -5.62 -34.06 -14.96
CA ASP A 235 -4.62 -33.11 -15.43
C ASP A 235 -4.90 -32.82 -16.91
N THR A 236 -5.66 -31.76 -17.18
CA THR A 236 -6.03 -31.35 -18.53
C THR A 236 -4.95 -30.54 -19.25
N ARG A 237 -3.74 -30.44 -18.69
CA ARG A 237 -2.66 -29.63 -19.26
C ARG A 237 -2.12 -30.22 -20.56
N THR A 238 -1.81 -29.35 -21.51
CA THR A 238 -1.20 -29.75 -22.78
C THR A 238 0.28 -30.13 -22.61
N GLN A 239 0.84 -30.90 -23.55
CA GLN A 239 2.27 -31.21 -23.56
C GLN A 239 3.15 -29.95 -23.61
N GLU A 240 2.67 -28.90 -24.26
CA GLU A 240 3.36 -27.60 -24.31
C GLU A 240 3.37 -26.90 -22.95
N GLN A 241 2.24 -26.93 -22.23
CA GLN A 241 2.15 -26.40 -20.87
C GLN A 241 3.06 -27.16 -19.90
N LEU A 242 3.12 -28.49 -20.01
CA LEU A 242 4.03 -29.31 -19.20
C LEU A 242 5.51 -28.94 -19.46
N LYS A 243 5.90 -28.87 -20.74
CA LYS A 243 7.26 -28.47 -21.12
C LYS A 243 7.60 -27.06 -20.64
N ARG A 244 6.65 -26.12 -20.72
CA ARG A 244 6.83 -24.76 -20.22
C ARG A 244 6.96 -24.72 -18.70
N ALA A 245 6.15 -25.50 -17.97
CA ALA A 245 6.24 -25.61 -16.52
C ALA A 245 7.61 -26.14 -16.07
N GLU A 246 8.15 -27.15 -16.77
CA GLU A 246 9.51 -27.67 -16.52
C GLU A 246 10.57 -26.58 -16.69
N GLN A 247 10.51 -25.80 -17.78
CA GLN A 247 11.43 -24.70 -18.02
C GLN A 247 11.37 -23.62 -16.92
N ILE A 248 10.16 -23.26 -16.49
CA ILE A 248 9.96 -22.29 -15.40
C ILE A 248 10.56 -22.81 -14.09
N LEU A 249 10.39 -24.11 -13.78
CA LEU A 249 10.98 -24.71 -12.59
C LEU A 249 12.51 -24.72 -12.65
N ASP A 250 13.10 -25.04 -13.81
CA ASP A 250 14.54 -24.96 -14.03
C ASP A 250 15.07 -23.54 -13.83
N ASP A 251 14.36 -22.52 -14.34
CA ASP A 251 14.71 -21.12 -14.14
C ASP A 251 14.57 -20.68 -12.68
N ILE A 252 13.57 -21.17 -11.95
CA ILE A 252 13.42 -20.92 -10.51
C ILE A 252 14.60 -21.52 -9.74
N ILE A 253 14.96 -22.79 -10.01
CA ILE A 253 16.09 -23.48 -9.36
C ILE A 253 17.40 -22.75 -9.67
N ALA A 254 17.57 -22.29 -10.90
CA ALA A 254 18.73 -21.49 -11.32
C ALA A 254 18.71 -20.04 -10.79
N SER A 255 17.65 -19.63 -10.07
CA SER A 255 17.43 -18.25 -9.60
C SER A 255 17.45 -17.22 -10.74
N LYS A 256 16.98 -17.63 -11.92
CA LYS A 256 16.83 -16.81 -13.14
C LYS A 256 15.40 -16.37 -13.38
N TYR A 257 14.43 -17.06 -12.78
CA TYR A 257 13.02 -16.69 -12.92
C TYR A 257 12.78 -15.30 -12.34
N ALA A 258 12.27 -14.42 -13.18
CA ALA A 258 11.75 -13.11 -12.80
C ALA A 258 10.34 -13.01 -13.37
N CYS A 259 9.37 -12.66 -12.52
CA CYS A 259 8.03 -12.36 -12.99
C CYS A 259 8.13 -11.23 -14.02
N HIS A 260 7.52 -11.43 -15.20
CA HIS A 260 7.64 -10.48 -16.29
C HIS A 260 7.12 -9.09 -15.86
N GLU A 261 7.66 -8.02 -16.45
CA GLU A 261 7.31 -6.65 -16.07
C GLU A 261 5.81 -6.35 -16.16
N PHE A 262 5.08 -7.08 -17.01
CA PHE A 262 3.64 -6.95 -17.22
C PHE A 262 2.79 -7.99 -16.49
N GLN A 263 3.41 -8.96 -15.80
CA GLN A 263 2.69 -10.02 -15.11
C GLN A 263 2.56 -9.72 -13.63
N PHE A 264 1.33 -9.78 -13.11
CA PHE A 264 1.05 -9.65 -11.68
C PHE A 264 1.03 -11.02 -11.00
N PRO A 265 1.45 -11.11 -9.72
CA PRO A 265 1.33 -12.35 -8.95
C PRO A 265 -0.11 -12.89 -8.95
N SER A 266 -0.26 -14.20 -9.11
CA SER A 266 -1.58 -14.83 -9.25
C SER A 266 -2.48 -14.66 -8.03
N PHE A 267 -1.94 -14.47 -6.82
CA PHE A 267 -2.74 -14.20 -5.63
C PHE A 267 -3.56 -12.90 -5.69
N LEU A 268 -3.27 -12.02 -6.65
CA LEU A 268 -4.04 -10.80 -6.89
C LEU A 268 -5.30 -11.06 -7.73
N TYR A 269 -5.42 -12.21 -8.38
CA TYR A 269 -6.55 -12.58 -9.22
C TYR A 269 -7.53 -13.47 -8.46
N ALA A 270 -8.81 -13.37 -8.81
CA ALA A 270 -9.78 -14.37 -8.40
C ALA A 270 -9.42 -15.74 -9.02
N ASP A 271 -9.83 -16.82 -8.36
CA ASP A 271 -9.44 -18.18 -8.77
C ASP A 271 -9.85 -18.45 -10.21
N ASN A 272 -8.85 -18.77 -11.05
CA ASN A 272 -9.01 -19.06 -12.48
C ASN A 272 -9.71 -17.95 -13.30
N SER A 273 -9.64 -16.70 -12.86
CA SER A 273 -10.27 -15.57 -13.57
C SER A 273 -9.34 -14.87 -14.54
N PHE A 274 -8.09 -15.29 -14.67
CA PHE A 274 -7.16 -14.64 -15.58
C PHE A 274 -7.59 -14.89 -17.01
N ASN A 275 -7.63 -13.82 -17.79
CA ASN A 275 -7.96 -13.84 -19.19
C ASN A 275 -6.81 -13.16 -19.95
N GLU A 276 -6.21 -13.85 -20.92
CA GLU A 276 -5.10 -13.29 -21.71
C GLU A 276 -5.56 -12.13 -22.59
N ASP A 277 -6.82 -12.15 -23.05
CA ASP A 277 -7.41 -11.10 -23.89
C ASP A 277 -7.80 -9.85 -23.06
N ASP A 278 -8.12 -10.04 -21.77
CA ASP A 278 -8.31 -8.94 -20.81
C ASP A 278 -7.62 -9.25 -19.47
N PRO A 279 -6.31 -8.92 -19.34
CA PRO A 279 -5.53 -9.19 -18.13
C PRO A 279 -6.02 -8.49 -16.86
N ARG A 280 -7.02 -7.61 -16.96
CA ARG A 280 -7.67 -6.93 -15.83
C ARG A 280 -8.86 -7.71 -15.30
N GLU A 281 -9.33 -8.72 -16.02
CA GLU A 281 -10.41 -9.59 -15.57
C GLU A 281 -10.01 -10.30 -14.28
N GLY A 282 -10.82 -10.07 -13.23
CA GLY A 282 -10.56 -10.53 -11.87
C GLY A 282 -9.27 -10.03 -11.20
N PHE A 283 -8.53 -9.11 -11.82
CA PHE A 283 -7.38 -8.47 -11.19
C PHE A 283 -7.81 -7.66 -9.94
N CYS A 284 -7.01 -7.75 -8.88
CA CYS A 284 -7.32 -7.24 -7.54
C CYS A 284 -8.59 -7.83 -6.91
N ARG A 285 -9.03 -9.02 -7.34
CA ARG A 285 -10.16 -9.75 -6.73
C ARG A 285 -9.73 -11.07 -6.07
N GLY A 286 -8.44 -11.31 -5.92
CA GLY A 286 -7.93 -12.48 -5.23
C GLY A 286 -8.31 -12.49 -3.75
N GLU A 287 -8.77 -13.64 -3.28
CA GLU A 287 -9.25 -13.83 -1.90
C GLU A 287 -8.18 -13.48 -0.87
N MET A 288 -6.92 -13.85 -1.13
CA MET A 288 -5.79 -13.50 -0.25
C MET A 288 -5.62 -11.98 -0.11
N LEU A 289 -5.78 -11.22 -1.20
CA LEU A 289 -5.68 -9.75 -1.17
C LEU A 289 -6.81 -9.14 -0.32
N ILE A 290 -8.04 -9.62 -0.50
CA ILE A 290 -9.21 -9.19 0.27
C ILE A 290 -9.00 -9.48 1.77
N ARG A 291 -8.52 -10.68 2.09
CA ARG A 291 -8.19 -11.09 3.46
C ARG A 291 -7.11 -10.23 4.10
N ILE A 292 -6.08 -9.84 3.35
CA ILE A 292 -5.06 -8.90 3.83
C ILE A 292 -5.65 -7.51 4.06
N LEU A 293 -6.49 -7.00 3.16
CA LEU A 293 -7.18 -5.73 3.37
C LEU A 293 -8.04 -5.75 4.64
N ARG A 294 -8.81 -6.82 4.85
CA ARG A 294 -9.58 -7.04 6.09
C ARG A 294 -8.66 -7.06 7.31
N HIS A 295 -7.55 -7.79 7.26
CA HIS A 295 -6.56 -7.84 8.35
C HIS A 295 -6.01 -6.45 8.71
N LEU A 296 -5.70 -5.63 7.70
CA LEU A 296 -5.12 -4.30 7.88
C LEU A 296 -6.13 -3.27 8.38
N TRP A 297 -7.37 -3.29 7.89
CA TRP A 297 -8.33 -2.22 8.13
C TRP A 297 -9.42 -2.55 9.15
N THR A 298 -9.83 -3.81 9.24
CA THR A 298 -10.84 -4.25 10.21
C THR A 298 -10.14 -4.89 11.41
N THR A 299 -10.14 -6.21 11.53
CA THR A 299 -9.40 -6.94 12.57
C THR A 299 -8.95 -8.31 12.05
N PRO A 300 -8.00 -8.97 12.72
CA PRO A 300 -7.65 -10.35 12.38
C PRO A 300 -8.84 -11.33 12.46
N ARG A 301 -9.86 -11.06 13.29
CA ARG A 301 -11.02 -11.95 13.49
C ARG A 301 -12.01 -11.94 12.32
N THR A 302 -11.96 -10.91 11.48
CA THR A 302 -12.89 -10.70 10.35
C THR A 302 -12.26 -11.09 9.01
N VAL A 303 -11.02 -11.59 9.02
CA VAL A 303 -10.27 -11.97 7.81
C VAL A 303 -11.06 -12.93 6.93
N THR A 304 -11.49 -14.06 7.50
CA THR A 304 -12.11 -15.16 6.76
C THR A 304 -13.61 -14.94 6.53
N SER A 305 -14.33 -14.44 7.54
CA SER A 305 -15.79 -14.31 7.50
C SER A 305 -16.29 -12.94 7.03
N GLY A 306 -15.39 -11.98 6.81
CA GLY A 306 -15.76 -10.58 6.66
C GLY A 306 -16.35 -10.01 7.95
N LEU A 307 -17.09 -8.91 7.84
CA LEU A 307 -17.80 -8.34 8.98
C LEU A 307 -19.12 -9.09 9.26
N GLY A 308 -19.72 -9.73 8.24
CA GLY A 308 -21.13 -10.16 8.33
C GLY A 308 -22.00 -8.99 8.78
N GLU A 309 -23.10 -9.22 9.50
CA GLU A 309 -24.00 -8.15 10.01
C GLU A 309 -23.39 -7.21 11.08
N LYS A 310 -22.11 -7.37 11.43
CA LYS A 310 -21.49 -6.67 12.57
C LYS A 310 -20.90 -5.33 12.14
N ALA A 311 -21.04 -4.33 13.01
CA ALA A 311 -20.33 -3.07 12.86
C ALA A 311 -18.80 -3.25 12.92
N ILE A 312 -18.08 -2.34 12.28
CA ILE A 312 -16.61 -2.29 12.36
C ILE A 312 -16.20 -2.05 13.82
N PRO A 313 -15.30 -2.87 14.39
CA PRO A 313 -14.86 -2.71 15.77
C PRO A 313 -14.31 -1.31 16.08
N PRO A 314 -14.56 -0.74 17.27
CA PRO A 314 -14.05 0.59 17.62
C PRO A 314 -12.53 0.71 17.59
N ASP A 315 -11.81 -0.39 17.83
CA ASP A 315 -10.36 -0.48 17.84
C ASP A 315 -9.75 -0.82 16.47
N ALA A 316 -10.58 -1.03 15.44
CA ALA A 316 -10.12 -1.27 14.08
C ALA A 316 -9.41 -0.03 13.50
N ASN A 317 -8.44 -0.25 12.60
CA ASN A 317 -7.75 0.85 11.93
C ASN A 317 -8.72 1.72 11.10
N ALA A 318 -9.70 1.10 10.46
CA ALA A 318 -10.79 1.80 9.76
C ALA A 318 -11.50 2.81 10.66
N THR A 319 -11.89 2.42 11.87
CA THR A 319 -12.56 3.31 12.83
C THR A 319 -11.63 4.42 13.33
N LYS A 320 -10.39 4.06 13.68
CA LYS A 320 -9.37 5.03 14.15
C LYS A 320 -9.09 6.11 13.11
N HIS A 321 -9.03 5.73 11.84
CA HIS A 321 -8.69 6.62 10.73
C HIS A 321 -9.93 7.20 10.01
N HIS A 322 -11.15 6.85 10.43
CA HIS A 322 -12.38 7.21 9.72
C HIS A 322 -12.36 6.82 8.22
N VAL A 323 -11.88 5.61 7.94
CA VAL A 323 -11.75 5.04 6.60
C VAL A 323 -12.77 3.94 6.41
N TYR A 324 -13.71 4.15 5.50
CA TYR A 324 -14.79 3.21 5.17
C TYR A 324 -14.86 2.92 3.67
N LYS A 325 -13.82 3.30 2.92
CA LYS A 325 -13.70 3.09 1.49
C LYS A 325 -12.28 2.67 1.16
N VAL A 326 -12.16 1.62 0.34
CA VAL A 326 -10.87 1.19 -0.19
C VAL A 326 -10.44 2.17 -1.29
N ILE A 327 -9.18 2.60 -1.24
CA ILE A 327 -8.53 3.44 -2.26
C ILE A 327 -7.30 2.72 -2.83
N GLU A 328 -6.83 3.18 -3.99
CA GLU A 328 -5.75 2.56 -4.77
C GLU A 328 -4.48 2.30 -3.95
N PRO A 329 -3.97 3.25 -3.14
CA PRO A 329 -2.80 3.03 -2.29
C PRO A 329 -2.96 1.88 -1.29
N MET A 330 -4.16 1.66 -0.77
CA MET A 330 -4.44 0.58 0.19
C MET A 330 -4.32 -0.78 -0.48
N VAL A 331 -4.79 -0.89 -1.72
CA VAL A 331 -4.69 -2.13 -2.53
C VAL A 331 -3.23 -2.45 -2.83
N GLY A 332 -2.46 -1.45 -3.30
CA GLY A 332 -1.03 -1.61 -3.54
C GLY A 332 -0.27 -2.01 -2.27
N TYR A 333 -0.58 -1.38 -1.13
CA TYR A 333 0.03 -1.70 0.16
C TYR A 333 -0.28 -3.13 0.65
N ALA A 334 -1.54 -3.56 0.51
CA ALA A 334 -1.96 -4.92 0.85
C ALA A 334 -1.26 -5.97 -0.02
N ALA A 335 -1.16 -5.72 -1.33
CA ALA A 335 -0.42 -6.59 -2.25
C ALA A 335 1.07 -6.72 -1.87
N CYS A 336 1.73 -5.62 -1.54
CA CYS A 336 3.10 -5.62 -1.02
C CYS A 336 3.26 -6.49 0.23
N HIS A 337 2.32 -6.40 1.18
CA HIS A 337 2.34 -7.27 2.37
C HIS A 337 2.12 -8.74 2.03
N GLY A 338 1.26 -9.06 1.07
CA GLY A 338 1.10 -10.43 0.56
C GLY A 338 2.41 -10.99 0.02
N LEU A 339 3.07 -10.22 -0.85
CA LEU A 339 4.39 -10.57 -1.39
C LEU A 339 5.44 -10.74 -0.28
N VAL A 340 5.54 -9.78 0.64
CA VAL A 340 6.51 -9.81 1.76
C VAL A 340 6.22 -10.94 2.75
N ALA A 341 4.96 -11.35 2.90
CA ALA A 341 4.61 -12.47 3.75
C ALA A 341 5.01 -13.80 3.11
N MET A 342 4.86 -13.94 1.80
CA MET A 342 5.19 -15.17 1.07
C MET A 342 6.67 -15.31 0.74
N MET A 343 7.46 -14.25 0.70
CA MET A 343 8.88 -14.29 0.32
C MET A 343 9.82 -14.42 1.53
N PRO A 344 11.00 -15.06 1.36
CA PRO A 344 12.05 -15.07 2.37
C PRO A 344 12.68 -13.67 2.45
N GLY A 345 12.17 -12.82 3.35
CA GLY A 345 12.69 -11.47 3.50
C GLY A 345 11.88 -10.59 4.44
N ASP A 346 12.30 -9.33 4.52
CA ASP A 346 11.54 -8.25 5.10
C ASP A 346 11.13 -7.25 4.01
N TRP A 347 10.37 -6.23 4.42
CA TRP A 347 9.83 -5.22 3.51
C TRP A 347 10.87 -4.62 2.54
N ASN A 348 12.10 -4.41 2.99
CA ASN A 348 13.13 -3.73 2.21
C ASN A 348 13.96 -4.69 1.35
N ASN A 349 14.00 -5.96 1.72
CA ASN A 349 14.85 -6.98 1.08
C ASN A 349 14.09 -7.87 0.09
N VAL A 350 12.76 -7.77 0.01
CA VAL A 350 11.96 -8.50 -0.96
C VAL A 350 12.02 -7.79 -2.30
N ALA A 351 12.63 -8.46 -3.28
CA ALA A 351 12.76 -7.97 -4.65
C ALA A 351 11.38 -7.72 -5.29
N GLY A 352 11.27 -6.65 -6.07
CA GLY A 352 10.03 -6.32 -6.78
C GLY A 352 8.93 -5.70 -5.92
N ASN A 353 9.14 -5.53 -4.60
CA ASN A 353 8.09 -5.03 -3.71
C ASN A 353 7.64 -3.61 -4.06
N LYS A 354 8.59 -2.71 -4.32
CA LYS A 354 8.28 -1.33 -4.72
C LYS A 354 7.71 -1.28 -6.14
N GLU A 355 8.26 -2.08 -7.03
CA GLU A 355 7.85 -2.17 -8.43
C GLU A 355 6.41 -2.68 -8.55
N LEU A 356 6.04 -3.66 -7.71
CA LEU A 356 4.66 -4.15 -7.60
C LEU A 356 3.70 -3.04 -7.18
N TYR A 357 4.04 -2.27 -6.14
CA TYR A 357 3.23 -1.12 -5.72
C TYR A 357 3.02 -0.13 -6.88
N ASP A 358 4.12 0.33 -7.49
CA ASP A 358 4.08 1.35 -8.53
C ASP A 358 3.26 0.88 -9.74
N ARG A 359 3.38 -0.40 -10.13
CA ARG A 359 2.61 -1.01 -11.21
C ARG A 359 1.12 -1.10 -10.89
N ILE A 360 0.74 -1.48 -9.66
CA ILE A 360 -0.67 -1.53 -9.26
C ILE A 360 -1.28 -0.13 -9.36
N ILE A 361 -0.62 0.89 -8.79
CA ILE A 361 -1.10 2.27 -8.87
C ILE A 361 -1.23 2.73 -10.32
N LYS A 362 -0.27 2.39 -11.17
CA LYS A 362 -0.34 2.69 -12.60
C LYS A 362 -1.59 2.09 -13.26
N VAL A 363 -1.92 0.81 -13.01
CA VAL A 363 -3.12 0.18 -13.58
C VAL A 363 -4.41 0.89 -13.14
N PHE A 364 -4.51 1.29 -11.87
CA PHE A 364 -5.66 2.07 -11.40
C PHE A 364 -5.78 3.43 -12.10
N HIS A 365 -4.67 4.12 -12.34
CA HIS A 365 -4.67 5.42 -13.03
C HIS A 365 -4.95 5.31 -14.52
N ASP A 366 -4.43 4.27 -15.19
CA ASP A 366 -4.56 4.06 -16.63
C ASP A 366 -5.98 3.58 -17.03
N SER A 367 -6.82 3.17 -16.07
CA SER A 367 -8.17 2.65 -16.32
C SER A 367 -9.18 3.08 -15.24
N PRO A 368 -9.63 4.35 -15.23
CA PRO A 368 -10.40 4.94 -14.13
C PRO A 368 -11.79 4.31 -13.91
N LEU A 369 -12.46 3.84 -14.96
CA LEU A 369 -13.78 3.19 -14.82
C LEU A 369 -13.68 1.79 -14.22
N TRP A 370 -12.72 0.99 -14.71
CA TRP A 370 -12.36 -0.28 -14.09
C TRP A 370 -11.93 -0.07 -12.63
N ALA A 371 -11.06 0.91 -12.38
CA ALA A 371 -10.60 1.28 -11.04
C ALA A 371 -11.75 1.55 -10.09
N LYS A 372 -12.71 2.40 -10.50
CA LYS A 372 -13.90 2.70 -9.71
C LYS A 372 -14.67 1.44 -9.32
N ARG A 373 -14.98 0.57 -10.29
CA ARG A 373 -15.73 -0.69 -10.05
C ARG A 373 -14.97 -1.65 -9.13
N THR A 374 -13.66 -1.78 -9.32
CA THR A 374 -12.80 -2.63 -8.49
C THR A 374 -12.70 -2.10 -7.07
N LEU A 375 -12.58 -0.79 -6.87
CA LEU A 375 -12.57 -0.17 -5.53
C LEU A 375 -13.94 -0.26 -4.83
N GLU A 376 -15.05 -0.14 -5.57
CA GLU A 376 -16.40 -0.36 -5.03
C GLU A 376 -16.57 -1.82 -4.58
N PHE A 377 -16.19 -2.78 -5.42
CA PHE A 377 -16.16 -4.20 -5.06
C PHE A 377 -15.32 -4.46 -3.81
N LEU A 378 -14.08 -3.96 -3.76
CA LEU A 378 -13.20 -4.13 -2.60
C LEU A 378 -13.74 -3.44 -1.34
N THR A 379 -14.39 -2.30 -1.49
CA THR A 379 -15.06 -1.61 -0.38
C THR A 379 -16.17 -2.47 0.19
N SER A 380 -16.99 -3.08 -0.68
CA SER A 380 -18.02 -4.04 -0.28
C SER A 380 -17.40 -5.23 0.44
N GLU A 381 -16.38 -5.87 -0.14
CA GLU A 381 -15.76 -7.05 0.47
C GLU A 381 -15.08 -6.76 1.81
N VAL A 382 -14.51 -5.57 2.01
CA VAL A 382 -13.74 -5.24 3.22
C VAL A 382 -14.64 -4.65 4.31
N PHE A 383 -15.62 -3.82 3.95
CA PHE A 383 -16.40 -3.02 4.89
C PHE A 383 -17.90 -3.32 4.90
N GLU A 384 -18.46 -3.89 3.83
CA GLU A 384 -19.91 -4.18 3.77
C GLU A 384 -20.24 -5.54 4.39
N GLY A 385 -21.48 -5.60 4.89
CA GLY A 385 -21.92 -6.54 5.91
C GLY A 385 -22.42 -5.79 7.15
N ALA A 386 -21.69 -4.77 7.60
CA ALA A 386 -22.15 -3.86 8.65
C ALA A 386 -23.39 -3.12 8.14
N SER A 387 -24.59 -3.62 8.42
CA SER A 387 -25.80 -2.86 8.08
C SER A 387 -25.70 -1.52 8.80
N ALA A 388 -25.80 -0.43 8.05
CA ALA A 388 -25.86 0.93 8.59
C ALA A 388 -27.23 1.23 9.27
N ASP A 389 -28.05 0.21 9.52
CA ASP A 389 -29.40 0.34 10.02
C ASP A 389 -29.52 -0.18 11.45
N SER A 390 -29.16 0.67 12.41
CA SER A 390 -29.62 0.54 13.80
C SER A 390 -29.50 1.89 14.51
N ASP A 391 -30.16 2.92 13.98
CA ASP A 391 -30.63 4.08 14.78
C ASP A 391 -31.79 4.81 14.09
N SER A 392 -32.77 4.06 13.56
CA SER A 392 -34.09 4.62 13.33
C SER A 392 -35.20 3.65 13.72
N ASN A 393 -35.74 3.88 14.92
CA ASN A 393 -37.09 3.43 15.27
C ASN A 393 -38.08 4.15 14.35
N THR A 394 -38.39 3.60 13.19
CA THR A 394 -39.71 3.82 12.55
C THR A 394 -40.10 2.56 11.79
N ALA A 395 -41.06 1.83 12.35
CA ALA A 395 -41.70 0.72 11.68
C ALA A 395 -42.58 1.24 10.53
N GLU A 396 -42.30 0.86 9.29
CA GLU A 396 -43.35 0.57 8.31
C GLU A 396 -42.83 -0.31 7.15
N GLN A 397 -43.65 -1.29 6.78
CA GLN A 397 -43.38 -2.36 5.83
C GLN A 397 -43.32 -1.84 4.38
N ALA A 398 -42.35 -2.33 3.59
CA ALA A 398 -42.59 -2.94 2.26
C ALA A 398 -41.27 -3.39 1.61
N HIS A 399 -41.24 -4.64 1.17
CA HIS A 399 -40.23 -5.24 0.29
C HIS A 399 -40.17 -4.52 -1.07
N PRO A 400 -38.97 -4.44 -1.70
CA PRO A 400 -38.88 -5.02 -3.04
C PRO A 400 -37.56 -5.78 -3.32
N ASP A 401 -37.71 -6.80 -4.16
CA ASP A 401 -36.78 -7.41 -5.12
C ASP A 401 -35.26 -7.29 -4.91
N ARG A 402 -34.66 -8.42 -4.52
CA ARG A 402 -33.23 -8.70 -4.73
C ARG A 402 -33.03 -9.03 -6.21
N GLY A 403 -32.53 -8.07 -6.98
CA GLY A 403 -31.99 -8.32 -8.33
C GLY A 403 -30.91 -9.40 -8.30
N THR A 404 -30.94 -10.27 -9.31
CA THR A 404 -30.04 -11.43 -9.37
C THR A 404 -28.64 -11.02 -9.84
N ALA A 405 -27.60 -11.80 -9.52
CA ALA A 405 -26.23 -11.57 -10.00
C ALA A 405 -26.14 -11.40 -11.55
N ASN A 406 -27.12 -11.94 -12.28
CA ASN A 406 -27.24 -11.78 -13.73
C ASN A 406 -27.60 -10.35 -14.15
N ASP A 407 -28.40 -9.62 -13.37
CA ASP A 407 -28.73 -8.21 -13.66
C ASP A 407 -27.52 -7.30 -13.48
N HIS A 408 -26.66 -7.64 -12.52
CA HIS A 408 -25.39 -6.96 -12.31
C HIS A 408 -24.43 -7.23 -13.48
N MET A 409 -24.31 -8.47 -13.97
CA MET A 409 -23.48 -8.80 -15.13
C MET A 409 -23.98 -8.15 -16.43
N ALA A 410 -25.29 -8.09 -16.67
CA ALA A 410 -25.86 -7.41 -17.84
C ALA A 410 -25.55 -5.91 -17.83
N LYS A 411 -25.63 -5.27 -16.65
CA LYS A 411 -25.26 -3.86 -16.48
C LYS A 411 -23.75 -3.63 -16.67
N MET A 412 -22.92 -4.62 -16.34
CA MET A 412 -21.47 -4.58 -16.55
C MET A 412 -21.10 -4.70 -18.04
N ALA A 413 -21.77 -5.57 -18.80
CA ALA A 413 -21.57 -5.70 -20.23
C ALA A 413 -21.92 -4.41 -21.00
N GLU A 414 -23.02 -3.75 -20.63
CA GLU A 414 -23.40 -2.48 -21.27
C GLU A 414 -22.41 -1.34 -20.96
N LEU A 415 -21.88 -1.28 -19.74
CA LEU A 415 -20.87 -0.29 -19.41
C LEU A 415 -19.52 -0.53 -20.11
N ALA A 416 -19.12 -1.80 -20.32
CA ALA A 416 -17.93 -2.14 -21.11
C ALA A 416 -18.10 -1.76 -22.60
N ARG A 417 -19.32 -1.88 -23.14
CA ARG A 417 -19.65 -1.42 -24.49
C ARG A 417 -19.46 0.10 -24.63
N LEU A 418 -19.95 0.86 -23.65
CA LEU A 418 -19.81 2.33 -23.60
C LEU A 418 -18.34 2.77 -23.46
N GLU A 419 -17.48 1.98 -22.81
CA GLU A 419 -16.03 2.23 -22.73
C GLU A 419 -15.33 2.09 -24.08
N CYS A 420 -15.71 1.08 -24.86
CA CYS A 420 -15.19 0.88 -26.21
C CYS A 420 -15.60 2.04 -27.13
N GLU A 421 -16.82 2.54 -26.98
CA GLU A 421 -17.36 3.70 -27.71
C GLU A 421 -16.67 5.02 -27.29
N ALA A 422 -16.50 5.27 -25.99
CA ALA A 422 -15.82 6.48 -25.52
C ALA A 422 -14.33 6.54 -25.93
N ALA A 423 -13.63 5.40 -25.91
CA ALA A 423 -12.25 5.32 -26.35
C ALA A 423 -12.09 5.58 -27.86
N THR A 424 -13.08 5.22 -28.67
CA THR A 424 -13.07 5.52 -30.10
C THR A 424 -13.36 7.00 -30.37
N ASP A 425 -14.26 7.61 -29.60
CA ASP A 425 -14.57 9.04 -29.72
C ASP A 425 -13.39 9.95 -29.32
N ASP A 426 -12.63 9.61 -28.28
CA ASP A 426 -11.43 10.36 -27.89
C ASP A 426 -10.31 10.28 -28.93
N ILE A 427 -10.13 9.13 -29.59
CA ILE A 427 -9.18 8.98 -30.70
C ILE A 427 -9.62 9.84 -31.89
N HIS A 428 -10.92 9.88 -32.19
CA HIS A 428 -11.45 10.74 -33.25
C HIS A 428 -11.30 12.23 -32.93
N LEU A 429 -11.55 12.65 -31.69
CA LEU A 429 -11.41 14.03 -31.25
C LEU A 429 -9.93 14.49 -31.27
N PHE A 430 -9.01 13.59 -30.90
CA PHE A 430 -7.57 13.85 -30.94
C PHE A 430 -7.06 13.98 -32.39
N ILE A 431 -7.50 13.11 -33.30
CA ILE A 431 -7.17 13.19 -34.73
C ILE A 431 -7.74 14.47 -35.37
N ILE A 432 -8.97 14.86 -35.02
CA ILE A 432 -9.59 16.09 -35.54
C ILE A 432 -8.86 17.34 -35.02
N ASN A 433 -8.52 17.40 -33.72
CA ASN A 433 -7.78 18.53 -33.17
C ASN A 433 -6.33 18.63 -33.69
N ALA A 434 -5.68 17.50 -33.98
CA ALA A 434 -4.35 17.47 -34.59
C ALA A 434 -4.37 17.95 -36.06
N LEU A 435 -5.48 17.74 -36.78
CA LEU A 435 -5.63 18.12 -38.19
C LEU A 435 -6.25 19.51 -38.40
N CYS A 436 -6.89 20.10 -37.39
CA CYS A 436 -7.66 21.34 -37.51
C CYS A 436 -7.11 22.57 -36.76
N LEU A 437 -5.81 22.64 -36.45
CA LEU A 437 -5.20 23.86 -35.87
C LEU A 437 -4.47 24.73 -36.91
N PRO A 438 -5.14 25.69 -37.58
CA PRO A 438 -4.49 26.86 -38.14
C PRO A 438 -4.50 28.04 -37.14
N THR A 439 -3.30 28.54 -36.83
CA THR A 439 -2.99 29.95 -36.52
C THR A 439 -3.85 30.67 -35.47
N LEU A 440 -3.42 30.64 -34.19
CA LEU A 440 -3.72 31.70 -33.23
C LEU A 440 -2.51 31.96 -32.32
N PHE A 441 -1.61 32.85 -32.76
CA PHE A 441 -0.72 33.60 -31.87
C PHE A 441 -1.01 35.09 -32.07
N PRO A 442 -1.27 35.87 -30.99
CA PRO A 442 -1.34 37.31 -31.11
C PRO A 442 0.07 37.87 -31.32
N SER A 443 0.17 38.76 -32.31
CA SER A 443 1.34 39.60 -32.56
C SER A 443 1.75 40.36 -31.30
N HIS A 444 2.93 40.06 -30.78
CA HIS A 444 3.70 41.05 -30.01
C HIS A 444 5.10 41.16 -30.61
N GLN A 445 5.38 42.40 -30.96
CA GLN A 445 6.58 42.91 -31.60
C GLN A 445 7.76 42.91 -30.60
N ASP A 446 8.96 42.78 -31.18
CA ASP A 446 10.29 43.03 -30.60
C ASP A 446 10.94 41.89 -29.81
N CYS A 447 11.60 40.99 -30.55
CA CYS A 447 12.96 40.52 -30.24
C CYS A 447 13.56 39.90 -31.51
N SER A 448 14.51 40.60 -32.12
CA SER A 448 15.35 40.11 -33.21
C SER A 448 16.30 39.03 -32.69
N ASP A 449 16.00 37.76 -32.95
CA ASP A 449 16.96 36.69 -33.23
C ASP A 449 16.22 35.39 -33.58
N THR A 450 15.95 35.21 -34.88
CA THR A 450 15.29 34.01 -35.42
C THR A 450 16.25 33.20 -36.28
N SER A 451 16.92 32.24 -35.67
CA SER A 451 17.35 31.01 -36.35
C SER A 451 17.52 29.89 -35.31
N ASN A 452 16.41 29.23 -34.92
CA ASN A 452 16.40 27.81 -34.45
C ASN A 452 15.05 27.26 -33.95
N ASN A 453 13.98 28.05 -33.83
CA ASN A 453 12.75 27.56 -33.18
C ASN A 453 11.91 26.55 -33.98
N SER A 454 12.10 26.43 -35.30
CA SER A 454 11.32 25.49 -36.13
C SER A 454 11.87 24.07 -36.19
N ARG A 455 13.07 23.80 -35.66
CA ARG A 455 13.64 22.43 -35.61
C ARG A 455 13.25 21.64 -34.35
N CYS A 456 13.01 22.30 -33.22
CA CYS A 456 12.72 21.62 -31.95
C CYS A 456 11.38 20.89 -31.93
N LEU A 457 10.38 21.34 -32.70
CA LEU A 457 9.06 20.69 -32.72
C LEU A 457 9.05 19.40 -33.55
N ILE A 458 9.85 19.36 -34.63
CA ILE A 458 9.97 18.18 -35.50
C ILE A 458 10.84 17.10 -34.84
N ASP A 459 11.88 17.48 -34.10
CA ASP A 459 12.70 16.55 -33.33
C ASP A 459 11.95 15.94 -32.12
N TRP A 460 10.92 16.62 -31.58
CA TRP A 460 10.05 16.06 -30.54
C TRP A 460 9.06 15.02 -31.09
N LEU A 461 8.51 15.26 -32.28
CA LEU A 461 7.54 14.36 -32.93
C LEU A 461 8.16 13.13 -33.59
N THR A 462 9.47 13.12 -33.83
CA THR A 462 10.17 12.02 -34.54
C THR A 462 11.09 11.19 -33.65
N CYS A 463 11.07 11.43 -32.33
CA CYS A 463 11.87 10.66 -31.39
C CYS A 463 11.29 9.23 -31.22
N PRO A 464 12.05 8.16 -31.56
CA PRO A 464 11.56 6.77 -31.53
C PRO A 464 11.53 6.16 -30.11
N TYR A 465 11.71 6.97 -29.08
CA TYR A 465 11.60 6.57 -27.68
C TYR A 465 10.67 7.51 -26.94
N ASN A 466 9.38 7.22 -27.01
CA ASN A 466 8.45 7.59 -25.95
C ASN A 466 7.40 6.47 -25.83
N PRO A 467 7.23 5.86 -24.65
CA PRO A 467 6.17 4.88 -24.41
C PRO A 467 4.78 5.51 -24.43
#